data_AF-A0A7C9TJA8-F1
#
_entry.id   AF-A0A7C9TJA8-F1
#
_cell.length_a   1.000
_cell.length_b   1.000
_cell.length_c   1.000
_cell.angle_alpha   90.00
_cell.angle_beta   90.00
_cell.angle_gamma   90.00
#
_symmetry.space_group_name_H-M   'P 1'
#
loop_
_entity.id
_entity.type
_entity.pdbx_description
1 polymer ?
#
loop_
_entity_poly.entity_id
_entity_poly.type
_entity_poly.pdbx_seq_one_letter_code
_entity_poly.pdbx_strand_id
1 'polypeptide(L)'
;MASERALGCGACWRGLGLSLMLLGAVPAWASQTDYTCADGQVLRVRSTPREATVQLLPAEGGKPSGPGVRLERVRQTGAALFFAPGKKASLQLDRSTALWQTGDAPPLNCQLKLKEFRGGTPTAR
;
A
#
# COMPACT_ATOMS: atom_id res chain seq x y z
N MET A 1 38.88 -48.41 -26.87
CA MET A 1 37.63 -49.17 -26.65
C MET A 1 36.92 -48.52 -25.47
N ALA A 2 35.66 -48.10 -25.68
CA ALA A 2 34.82 -47.38 -24.73
C ALA A 2 34.09 -48.33 -23.77
N SER A 3 33.65 -47.83 -22.61
CA SER A 3 32.33 -48.09 -21.98
C SER A 3 32.36 -47.60 -20.51
N GLU A 4 31.78 -46.42 -20.19
CA GLU A 4 30.45 -46.18 -19.56
C GLU A 4 30.47 -46.32 -18.01
N ARG A 5 29.81 -45.54 -17.14
CA ARG A 5 28.84 -44.42 -17.14
C ARG A 5 28.79 -43.93 -15.66
N ALA A 6 28.82 -42.61 -15.37
CA ALA A 6 27.68 -41.74 -14.99
C ALA A 6 26.93 -42.22 -13.72
N LEU A 7 26.48 -41.45 -12.74
CA LEU A 7 26.10 -40.05 -12.51
C LEU A 7 26.33 -39.80 -10.99
N GLY A 8 26.48 -38.62 -10.42
CA GLY A 8 26.31 -37.25 -10.87
C GLY A 8 26.55 -36.34 -9.66
N CYS A 9 26.88 -35.09 -9.98
CA CYS A 9 27.16 -33.92 -9.14
C CYS A 9 26.64 -33.98 -7.69
N GLY A 10 27.41 -33.65 -6.68
CA GLY A 10 28.42 -32.60 -6.65
C GLY A 10 28.02 -31.63 -5.55
N ALA A 11 28.97 -31.40 -4.63
CA ALA A 11 29.22 -30.18 -3.87
C ALA A 11 28.02 -29.27 -3.52
N CYS A 12 27.88 -28.69 -2.34
CA CYS A 12 28.73 -28.56 -1.18
C CYS A 12 27.91 -27.70 -0.21
N TRP A 13 28.08 -27.99 1.08
CA TRP A 13 28.11 -27.02 2.18
C TRP A 13 26.99 -25.97 2.40
N ARG A 14 26.36 -26.16 3.58
CA ARG A 14 26.32 -25.22 4.72
C ARG A 14 25.68 -23.85 4.51
N GLY A 15 24.60 -23.65 5.27
CA GLY A 15 24.45 -22.44 6.08
C GLY A 15 23.10 -21.73 5.95
N LEU A 16 22.56 -21.37 7.10
CA LEU A 16 21.53 -20.34 7.33
C LEU A 16 20.08 -20.77 7.13
N GLY A 17 19.54 -21.33 8.23
CA GLY A 17 18.27 -20.95 8.84
C GLY A 17 17.22 -20.33 7.92
N LEU A 18 16.37 -21.19 7.35
CA LEU A 18 15.09 -20.77 6.81
C LEU A 18 14.08 -20.52 7.95
N SER A 19 14.35 -19.52 8.77
CA SER A 19 13.30 -18.87 9.58
C SER A 19 12.44 -18.02 8.66
N LEU A 20 11.67 -18.65 7.78
CA LEU A 20 10.58 -18.00 7.05
C LEU A 20 9.33 -17.93 7.96
N MET A 21 9.49 -17.32 9.14
CA MET A 21 8.38 -17.04 10.03
C MET A 21 7.68 -15.75 9.55
N LEU A 22 6.52 -15.94 8.92
CA LEU A 22 5.40 -15.01 8.86
C LEU A 22 5.64 -13.71 8.07
N LEU A 23 5.67 -13.82 6.73
CA LEU A 23 5.08 -12.75 5.92
C LEU A 23 3.59 -12.71 6.28
N GLY A 24 3.18 -11.68 7.03
CA GLY A 24 1.78 -11.36 7.22
C GLY A 24 1.09 -11.33 5.86
N ALA A 25 0.21 -12.31 5.63
CA ALA A 25 -0.56 -12.42 4.41
C ALA A 25 -1.40 -11.15 4.28
N VAL A 26 -0.92 -10.17 3.50
CA VAL A 26 -1.79 -9.14 2.97
C VAL A 26 -2.77 -9.89 2.08
N PRO A 27 -4.07 -9.93 2.41
CA PRO A 27 -5.02 -10.61 1.58
C PRO A 27 -4.93 -10.05 0.15
N ALA A 28 -4.86 -10.91 -0.86
CA ALA A 28 -4.69 -10.54 -2.26
C ALA A 28 -5.81 -9.62 -2.82
N TRP A 29 -6.86 -9.35 -2.03
CA TRP A 29 -7.98 -8.45 -2.33
C TRP A 29 -7.91 -7.10 -1.59
N ALA A 30 -6.87 -6.83 -0.81
CA ALA A 30 -6.66 -5.51 -0.21
C ALA A 30 -6.13 -4.53 -1.28
N SER A 31 -6.95 -3.54 -1.63
CA SER A 31 -6.55 -2.48 -2.55
C SER A 31 -5.62 -1.51 -1.82
N GLN A 32 -4.41 -1.32 -2.34
CA GLN A 32 -3.52 -0.23 -1.92
C GLN A 32 -3.60 0.90 -2.93
N THR A 33 -3.79 2.12 -2.43
CA THR A 33 -3.89 3.33 -3.25
C THR A 33 -3.14 4.46 -2.57
N ASP A 34 -2.31 5.17 -3.34
CA ASP A 34 -1.52 6.29 -2.87
C ASP A 34 -2.12 7.59 -3.41
N TYR A 35 -2.46 8.51 -2.50
CA TYR A 35 -2.99 9.83 -2.81
C TYR A 35 -1.94 10.90 -2.46
N THR A 36 -1.82 11.94 -3.27
CA THR A 36 -0.97 13.10 -2.97
C THR A 36 -1.81 14.21 -2.36
N CYS A 37 -1.42 14.67 -1.18
CA CYS A 37 -2.08 15.74 -0.44
C CYS A 37 -1.53 17.11 -0.84
N ALA A 38 -2.25 18.18 -0.51
CA ALA A 38 -1.86 19.56 -0.84
C ALA A 38 -0.47 19.96 -0.30
N ASP A 39 -0.06 19.38 0.84
CA ASP A 39 1.25 19.59 1.47
C ASP A 39 2.40 18.79 0.79
N GLY A 40 2.11 18.08 -0.32
CA GLY A 40 3.08 17.21 -0.99
C GLY A 40 3.25 15.83 -0.34
N GLN A 41 2.71 15.62 0.86
CA GLN A 41 2.67 14.33 1.53
C GLN A 41 1.88 13.29 0.73
N VAL A 42 2.23 12.02 0.92
CA VAL A 42 1.52 10.89 0.31
C VAL A 42 0.68 10.17 1.37
N LEU A 43 -0.63 10.17 1.17
CA LEU A 43 -1.56 9.36 1.94
C LEU A 43 -1.67 7.97 1.29
N ARG A 44 -1.03 6.99 1.91
CA ARG A 44 -1.15 5.58 1.52
C ARG A 44 -2.34 4.96 2.22
N VAL A 45 -3.30 4.50 1.44
CA VAL A 45 -4.51 3.84 1.93
C VAL A 45 -4.49 2.39 1.51
N ARG A 46 -4.61 1.49 2.48
CA ARG A 46 -4.85 0.05 2.26
C ARG A 46 -6.26 -0.24 2.71
N SER A 47 -7.17 -0.48 1.78
CA SER A 47 -8.57 -0.69 2.10
C SER A 47 -9.04 -2.09 1.75
N THR A 48 -9.98 -2.55 2.55
CA THR A 48 -10.80 -3.71 2.32
C THR A 48 -12.28 -3.29 2.38
N PRO A 49 -13.20 -4.17 1.99
CA PRO A 49 -14.63 -4.01 2.25
C PRO A 49 -15.01 -3.67 3.69
N ARG A 50 -14.22 -4.00 4.73
CA ARG A 50 -14.60 -3.77 6.13
C ARG A 50 -13.74 -2.76 6.87
N GLU A 51 -12.50 -2.60 6.46
CA GLU A 51 -11.51 -1.81 7.17
C GLU A 51 -10.56 -1.10 6.21
N ALA A 52 -10.01 0.03 6.64
CA ALA A 52 -8.94 0.73 5.95
C ALA A 52 -7.81 1.02 6.91
N THR A 53 -6.57 0.88 6.44
CA THR A 53 -5.37 1.34 7.12
C THR A 53 -4.80 2.51 6.35
N VAL A 54 -4.58 3.63 7.05
CA VAL A 54 -4.05 4.87 6.48
C VAL A 54 -2.67 5.12 7.03
N GLN A 55 -1.73 5.48 6.15
CA GLN A 55 -0.38 5.87 6.54
C GLN A 55 0.04 7.13 5.79
N LEU A 56 0.47 8.14 6.54
CA LEU A 56 1.04 9.36 5.98
C LEU A 56 2.54 9.16 5.75
N LEU A 57 2.96 9.39 4.50
CA LEU A 57 4.33 9.31 4.04
C LEU A 57 4.81 10.73 3.67
N PRO A 58 6.05 11.09 4.03
CA PRO A 58 6.63 12.36 3.60
C PRO A 58 6.87 12.39 2.08
N ALA A 59 6.82 13.57 1.48
CA ALA A 59 6.92 13.80 0.04
C ALA A 59 8.23 13.28 -0.58
N GLU A 60 9.35 13.46 0.13
CA GLU A 60 10.71 13.19 -0.35
C GLU A 60 11.12 11.71 -0.26
N GLY A 61 10.19 10.80 0.05
CA GLY A 61 10.53 9.40 0.31
C GLY A 61 11.28 9.28 1.64
N GLY A 62 10.54 9.04 2.71
CA GLY A 62 11.08 8.96 4.06
C GLY A 62 10.30 7.98 4.92
N LYS A 63 10.72 7.85 6.18
CA LYS A 63 10.02 7.02 7.16
C LYS A 63 8.62 7.60 7.37
N PRO A 64 7.55 6.76 7.38
CA PRO A 64 6.20 7.25 7.66
C PRO A 64 6.16 8.00 8.99
N SER A 65 5.32 9.03 9.08
CA SER A 65 5.16 9.86 10.29
C SER A 65 4.58 9.11 11.50
N GLY A 66 4.28 7.81 11.37
CA GLY A 66 3.81 6.98 12.47
C GLY A 66 3.31 5.60 12.04
N PRO A 67 2.83 4.81 13.02
CA PRO A 67 2.11 3.57 12.73
C PRO A 67 0.84 3.87 11.92
N GLY A 68 0.47 2.96 11.03
CA GLY A 68 -0.76 3.11 10.25
C GLY A 68 -1.99 3.19 11.14
N VAL A 69 -2.93 4.08 10.82
CA VAL A 69 -4.20 4.21 11.54
C VAL A 69 -5.20 3.26 10.92
N ARG A 70 -5.66 2.27 11.71
CA ARG A 70 -6.72 1.35 11.32
C ARG A 70 -8.08 1.99 11.57
N LEU A 71 -8.95 1.91 10.59
CA LEU A 71 -10.28 2.49 10.54
C LEU A 71 -11.28 1.41 10.14
N GLU A 72 -12.49 1.48 10.67
CA GLU A 72 -13.56 0.55 10.34
C GLU A 72 -14.57 1.22 9.40
N ARG A 73 -15.08 0.46 8.43
CA ARG A 73 -16.05 0.98 7.47
C ARG A 73 -17.35 1.29 8.18
N VAL A 74 -17.83 2.51 8.02
CA VAL A 74 -19.18 2.90 8.44
C VAL A 74 -20.15 2.56 7.31
N ARG A 75 -21.26 1.89 7.61
CA ARG A 75 -22.28 1.54 6.63
C ARG A 75 -22.98 2.81 6.14
N GLN A 76 -22.52 3.39 5.05
CA GLN A 76 -23.28 4.33 4.24
C GLN A 76 -23.23 3.92 2.78
N THR A 77 -24.38 4.04 2.12
CA THR A 77 -24.56 3.72 0.71
C THR A 77 -23.94 4.82 -0.15
N GLY A 78 -22.99 4.45 -1.02
CA GLY A 78 -22.44 5.34 -2.06
C GLY A 78 -20.97 5.70 -1.90
N ALA A 79 -20.53 6.11 -0.70
CA ALA A 79 -19.15 6.49 -0.42
C ALA A 79 -18.45 5.53 0.55
N ALA A 80 -17.16 5.26 0.33
CA ALA A 80 -16.38 4.43 1.23
C ALA A 80 -15.88 5.28 2.41
N LEU A 81 -16.70 5.32 3.46
CA LEU A 81 -16.41 6.01 4.72
C LEU A 81 -15.82 5.04 5.74
N PHE A 82 -14.75 5.46 6.41
CA PHE A 82 -14.13 4.73 7.50
C PHE A 82 -13.89 5.64 8.70
N PHE A 83 -13.99 5.07 9.90
CA PHE A 83 -13.85 5.82 11.15
C PHE A 83 -13.10 5.00 12.20
N ALA A 84 -12.29 5.67 13.02
CA ALA A 84 -11.69 5.12 14.23
C ALA A 84 -12.01 6.04 15.43
N PRO A 85 -12.99 5.66 16.28
CA PRO A 85 -13.40 6.50 17.41
C PRO A 85 -12.24 6.77 18.38
N GLY A 86 -11.43 5.74 18.68
CA GLY A 86 -10.30 5.87 19.62
C GLY A 86 -9.15 6.75 19.12
N LYS A 87 -9.07 7.02 17.82
CA LYS A 87 -8.08 7.92 17.21
C LYS A 87 -8.68 9.24 16.73
N LYS A 88 -10.00 9.42 16.89
CA LYS A 88 -10.77 10.54 16.32
C LYS A 88 -10.41 10.74 14.84
N ALA A 89 -10.28 9.65 14.09
CA ALA A 89 -9.82 9.69 12.71
C ALA A 89 -10.92 9.23 11.76
N SER A 90 -11.05 9.90 10.62
CA SER A 90 -12.00 9.57 9.57
C SER A 90 -11.30 9.59 8.21
N LEU A 91 -11.73 8.66 7.35
CA LEU A 91 -11.30 8.59 5.96
C LEU A 91 -12.54 8.47 5.09
N GLN A 92 -12.67 9.39 4.15
CA GLN A 92 -13.65 9.29 3.08
C GLN A 92 -12.91 9.08 1.77
N LEU A 93 -13.21 7.97 1.10
CA LEU A 93 -12.71 7.67 -0.23
C LEU A 93 -13.81 7.91 -1.25
N ASP A 94 -13.47 8.71 -2.25
CA ASP A 94 -14.17 8.83 -3.53
C ASP A 94 -13.24 8.36 -4.66
N ARG A 95 -13.79 8.14 -5.86
CA ARG A 95 -13.11 7.51 -7.01
C ARG A 95 -11.68 8.01 -7.25
N SER A 96 -11.44 9.30 -7.06
CA SER A 96 -10.12 9.92 -7.25
C SER A 96 -9.66 10.76 -6.06
N THR A 97 -10.42 10.85 -4.97
CA THR A 97 -10.08 11.71 -3.83
C THR A 97 -10.15 10.95 -2.52
N ALA A 98 -9.30 11.34 -1.58
CA ALA A 98 -9.29 10.85 -0.22
C ALA A 98 -9.30 12.06 0.70
N LEU A 99 -10.32 12.14 1.56
CA LEU A 99 -10.38 13.10 2.64
C LEU A 99 -9.95 12.41 3.93
N TRP A 100 -8.84 12.85 4.49
CA TRP A 100 -8.27 12.31 5.72
C TRP A 100 -8.38 13.35 6.84
N GLN A 101 -8.98 12.97 7.96
CA GLN A 101 -9.07 13.80 9.15
C GLN A 101 -8.59 12.99 10.36
N THR A 102 -7.80 13.62 11.23
CA THR A 102 -7.30 12.98 12.46
C THR A 102 -7.26 13.98 13.61
N GLY A 103 -8.01 13.70 14.66
CA GLY A 103 -8.10 14.59 15.82
C GLY A 103 -8.63 15.97 15.44
N ASP A 104 -7.96 17.01 15.93
CA ASP A 104 -8.28 18.42 15.69
C ASP A 104 -7.51 19.02 14.50
N ALA A 105 -6.69 18.21 13.81
CA ALA A 105 -5.95 18.70 12.66
C ALA A 105 -6.89 19.08 11.51
N PRO A 106 -6.54 20.10 10.71
CA PRO A 106 -7.31 20.44 9.52
C PRO A 106 -7.41 19.23 8.59
N PRO A 107 -8.57 19.02 7.93
CA PRO A 107 -8.75 17.89 7.04
C PRO A 107 -7.81 17.98 5.85
N LEU A 108 -7.10 16.88 5.56
CA LEU A 108 -6.24 16.75 4.40
C LEU A 108 -7.05 16.23 3.22
N ASN A 109 -7.17 17.06 2.19
CA ASN A 109 -7.71 16.65 0.90
C ASN A 109 -6.56 16.15 0.01
N CYS A 110 -6.62 14.87 -0.35
CA CYS A 110 -5.59 14.21 -1.13
C CYS A 110 -6.21 13.66 -2.42
N GLN A 111 -5.49 13.80 -3.52
CA GLN A 111 -5.94 13.33 -4.83
C GLN A 111 -5.14 12.12 -5.28
N LEU A 112 -5.82 11.21 -5.97
CA LEU A 112 -5.19 10.05 -6.57
C LEU A 112 -4.18 10.58 -7.58
N LYS A 113 -2.89 10.31 -7.33
CA LYS A 113 -1.88 10.55 -8.35
C LYS A 113 -2.04 9.44 -9.38
N LEU A 114 -2.86 9.69 -10.39
CA LEU A 114 -2.75 8.97 -11.65
C LEU A 114 -1.30 9.13 -12.06
N LYS A 115 -0.53 8.04 -12.03
CA LYS A 115 0.68 8.00 -12.82
C LYS A 115 0.17 8.25 -14.22
N GLU A 116 0.38 9.46 -14.73
CA GLU A 116 0.24 9.75 -16.14
C GLU A 116 0.95 8.59 -16.83
N PHE A 117 0.18 7.72 -17.45
CA PHE A 117 0.72 6.79 -18.41
C PHE A 117 1.32 7.74 -19.45
N ARG A 118 2.63 7.99 -19.39
CA ARG A 118 3.38 8.46 -20.55
C ARG A 118 3.26 7.32 -21.57
N GLY A 119 2.09 7.21 -22.19
CA GLY A 119 1.96 6.62 -23.50
C GLY A 119 2.82 7.51 -24.37
N GLY A 120 4.07 7.09 -24.56
CA GLY A 120 4.99 7.74 -25.46
C GLY A 120 4.25 7.97 -26.78
N THR A 121 4.32 9.18 -27.28
CA THR A 121 3.95 9.50 -28.65
C THR A 121 4.61 8.45 -29.55
N PRO A 122 3.87 7.63 -30.32
CA PRO A 122 4.47 6.99 -31.46
C PRO A 122 4.73 8.10 -32.48
N THR A 123 5.89 8.74 -32.37
CA THR A 123 6.51 9.39 -33.53
C THR A 123 6.88 8.27 -34.48
N ALA A 124 6.01 7.99 -35.44
CA ALA A 124 6.37 7.28 -36.65
C ALA A 124 5.97 8.17 -37.83
N ARG A 125 6.99 8.41 -38.63
CA ARG A 125 7.09 9.30 -39.79
C ARG A 125 6.24 8.80 -40.95
#